data_AF-A0A5Q4DYU5-F1
#
_entry.id   AF-A0A5Q4DYU5-F1
#
_cell.length_a   1.000
_cell.length_b   1.000
_cell.length_c   1.000
_cell.angle_alpha   90.00
_cell.angle_beta   90.00
_cell.angle_gamma   90.00
#
_symmetry.space_group_name_H-M   'P 1'
#
loop_
_entity.id
_entity.type
_entity.pdbx_description
1 polymer ?
#
loop_
_entity_poly.entity_id
_entity_poly.type
_entity_poly.pdbx_seq_one_letter_code
_entity_poly.pdbx_strand_id
1 'polypeptide(L)'
;MTAKEAIKAAFAHFKELFSEANIDHVLLEGVDFLDDEGVWKVTIGFDAGRRRSVSTPTPLFGANTEPLREIRDLYIFDSTGDLKRME
;
A
#
# COMPACT_ATOMS: atom_id res chain seq x y z
N MET A 1 17.03 -9.29 -8.35
CA MET A 1 15.72 -9.87 -7.99
C MET A 1 14.73 -9.69 -9.13
N THR A 2 13.63 -10.45 -9.16
CA THR A 2 12.51 -10.21 -10.10
C THR A 2 11.43 -9.30 -9.50
N ALA A 3 10.66 -8.61 -10.35
CA ALA A 3 9.51 -7.80 -9.90
C ALA A 3 8.55 -8.58 -8.99
N LYS A 4 8.30 -9.87 -9.28
CA LYS A 4 7.42 -10.72 -8.47
C LYS A 4 7.98 -10.99 -7.07
N GLU A 5 9.29 -11.20 -6.96
CA GLU A 5 9.96 -11.37 -5.68
C GLU A 5 9.95 -10.06 -4.88
N ALA A 6 10.18 -8.92 -5.54
CA ALA A 6 10.09 -7.59 -4.94
C ALA A 6 8.70 -7.32 -4.35
N ILE A 7 7.64 -7.59 -5.13
CA ILE A 7 6.25 -7.46 -4.68
C ILE A 7 6.02 -8.36 -3.47
N LYS A 8 6.47 -9.62 -3.50
CA LYS A 8 6.31 -10.54 -2.37
C LYS A 8 6.99 -10.03 -1.10
N ALA A 9 8.22 -9.50 -1.21
CA ALA A 9 8.96 -8.92 -0.10
C ALA A 9 8.25 -7.66 0.44
N ALA A 10 7.82 -6.76 -0.43
CA ALA A 10 7.07 -5.56 -0.05
C ALA A 10 5.78 -5.90 0.69
N PHE A 11 5.00 -6.87 0.22
CA PHE A 11 3.78 -7.30 0.93
C PHE A 11 4.07 -7.97 2.28
N ALA A 12 5.22 -8.65 2.43
CA ALA A 12 5.64 -9.19 3.72
C ALA A 12 5.94 -8.07 4.72
N HIS A 13 6.78 -7.10 4.32
CA HIS A 13 7.10 -5.94 5.15
C HIS A 13 5.88 -5.07 5.45
N PHE A 14 5.00 -4.85 4.47
CA PHE A 14 3.75 -4.14 4.68
C PHE A 14 2.89 -4.82 5.75
N LYS A 15 2.74 -6.15 5.71
CA LYS A 15 2.01 -6.88 6.74
C LYS A 15 2.66 -6.78 8.12
N GLU A 16 3.99 -6.77 8.21
CA GLU A 16 4.69 -6.58 9.48
C GLU A 16 4.42 -5.20 10.06
N LEU A 17 4.57 -4.14 9.24
CA LEU A 17 4.39 -2.74 9.65
C LEU A 17 2.95 -2.40 10.04
N PHE A 18 1.97 -3.05 9.41
CA PHE A 18 0.54 -2.78 9.62
C PHE A 18 -0.19 -3.96 10.28
N SER A 19 0.53 -4.88 10.92
CA SER A 19 -0.03 -6.11 11.51
C SER A 19 -1.11 -5.84 12.57
N GLU A 20 -1.02 -4.72 13.29
CA GLU A 20 -1.98 -4.30 14.30
C GLU A 20 -3.07 -3.36 13.76
N ALA A 21 -2.98 -2.94 12.49
CA ALA A 21 -3.93 -2.02 11.89
C ALA A 21 -5.13 -2.78 11.30
N ASN A 22 -6.33 -2.22 11.49
CA ASN A 22 -7.52 -2.72 10.82
C ASN A 22 -7.51 -2.26 9.35
N ILE A 23 -6.91 -3.07 8.48
CA ILE A 23 -6.74 -2.79 7.04
C ILE A 23 -7.53 -3.77 6.19
N ASP A 24 -8.23 -3.24 5.19
CA ASP A 24 -9.01 -4.02 4.22
C ASP A 24 -8.59 -3.67 2.78
N HIS A 25 -9.03 -4.48 1.80
CA HIS A 25 -8.84 -4.24 0.36
C HIS A 25 -7.39 -3.87 -0.06
N VAL A 26 -6.43 -4.64 0.44
CA VAL A 26 -5.01 -4.50 0.12
C VAL A 26 -4.73 -4.96 -1.31
N LEU A 27 -4.23 -4.06 -2.16
CA LEU A 27 -4.00 -4.30 -3.58
C LEU A 27 -2.64 -3.73 -4.01
N LEU A 28 -2.04 -4.37 -5.01
CA LEU A 28 -0.89 -3.82 -5.71
C LEU A 28 -1.37 -2.74 -6.67
N GLU A 29 -0.84 -1.52 -6.51
CA GLU A 29 -1.16 -0.37 -7.35
C GLU A 29 -0.07 -0.09 -8.39
N GLY A 30 1.18 -0.45 -8.08
CA GLY A 30 2.32 -0.18 -8.97
C GLY A 30 3.58 -0.91 -8.56
N VAL A 31 4.44 -1.15 -9.55
CA VAL A 31 5.79 -1.69 -9.37
C VAL A 31 6.71 -1.09 -10.42
N ASP A 32 7.74 -0.39 -9.96
CA ASP A 32 8.76 0.23 -10.81
C ASP A 32 10.15 -0.14 -10.30
N PHE A 33 11.10 -0.33 -11.23
CA PHE A 33 12.50 -0.49 -10.87
C PHE A 33 13.23 0.85 -11.02
N LEU A 34 13.91 1.28 -9.96
CA LEU A 34 14.71 2.50 -9.93
C LEU A 34 16.18 2.08 -10.10
N ASP A 35 16.64 2.04 -11.35
CA ASP A 35 17.97 1.56 -11.74
C ASP A 35 19.12 2.33 -11.06
N ASP A 36 18.94 3.64 -10.86
CA ASP A 36 19.92 4.53 -10.24
C ASP A 36 20.14 4.26 -8.75
N GLU A 37 19.12 3.73 -8.08
CA GLU A 37 19.16 3.40 -6.66
C GLU A 37 19.31 1.90 -6.39
N GLY A 38 19.14 1.04 -7.41
CA GLY A 38 19.13 -0.41 -7.26
C GLY A 38 17.98 -0.92 -6.40
N VAL A 39 16.82 -0.26 -6.47
CA VAL A 39 15.63 -0.61 -5.66
C VAL A 39 14.38 -0.79 -6.50
N TRP A 40 13.51 -1.67 -6.04
CA TRP A 40 12.14 -1.78 -6.50
C TRP A 40 11.24 -0.86 -5.68
N LYS A 41 10.55 0.05 -6.34
CA LYS A 41 9.45 0.81 -5.75
C LYS A 41 8.16 0.01 -5.94
N VAL A 42 7.56 -0.45 -4.84
CA VAL A 42 6.28 -1.16 -4.82
C VAL A 42 5.22 -0.31 -4.14
N THR A 43 4.16 0.02 -4.86
CA THR A 43 3.05 0.83 -4.37
C THR A 43 1.89 -0.08 -3.96
N ILE A 44 1.48 0.00 -2.68
CA ILE A 44 0.39 -0.77 -2.10
C ILE A 44 -0.74 0.17 -1.69
N GLY A 45 -1.94 -0.11 -2.17
CA GLY A 45 -3.17 0.57 -1.79
C GLY A 45 -4.01 -0.26 -0.83
N PHE A 46 -4.57 0.35 0.22
CA PHE A 46 -5.39 -0.32 1.23
C PHE A 46 -6.39 0.62 1.89
N ASP A 47 -7.43 0.09 2.51
CA ASP A 47 -8.41 0.86 3.28
C ASP A 47 -8.04 0.83 4.76
N ALA A 48 -7.76 1.98 5.37
CA ALA A 48 -7.23 2.05 6.74
C ALA A 48 -8.31 2.09 7.84
N GLY A 49 -9.47 1.47 7.62
CA GLY A 49 -10.61 1.46 8.55
C GLY A 49 -11.25 2.83 8.83
N ARG A 50 -10.73 3.91 8.22
CA ARG A 50 -11.27 5.26 8.28
C ARG A 50 -12.30 5.44 7.18
N ARG A 51 -13.40 6.15 7.46
CA ARG A 51 -14.42 6.47 6.46
C ARG A 51 -14.56 7.98 6.31
N ARG A 52 -14.70 8.45 5.07
CA ARG A 52 -14.95 9.86 4.75
C ARG A 52 -16.45 10.07 4.55
N SER A 53 -16.99 11.16 5.11
CA SER A 53 -18.35 11.60 4.81
C SER A 53 -18.39 12.20 3.40
N VAL A 54 -19.24 11.67 2.53
CA VAL A 54 -19.46 12.21 1.19
C VAL A 54 -20.51 13.32 1.29
N SER A 55 -20.22 14.50 0.73
CA SER A 55 -20.99 15.73 0.93
C SER A 55 -22.29 15.81 0.13
N THR A 56 -22.67 14.77 -0.61
CA THR A 56 -23.92 14.76 -1.39
C THR A 56 -24.95 13.88 -0.67
N PRO A 57 -25.96 14.48 -0.02
CA PRO A 57 -27.04 13.73 0.59
C PRO A 57 -28.01 13.32 -0.51
N THR A 58 -27.93 12.06 -0.96
CA THR A 58 -29.01 11.43 -1.72
C THR A 58 -29.96 10.81 -0.70
N PRO A 59 -31.21 11.29 -0.56
CA PRO A 59 -32.10 10.92 0.54
C PRO A 59 -32.65 9.47 0.48
N LEU A 60 -32.14 8.63 -0.43
CA LEU A 60 -32.64 7.27 -0.69
C LEU A 60 -31.73 6.15 -0.16
N PHE A 61 -30.49 6.44 0.23
CA PHE A 61 -29.54 5.44 0.71
C PHE A 61 -28.82 5.97 1.95
N GLY A 62 -28.82 5.18 3.03
CA GLY A 62 -28.30 5.57 4.35
C GLY A 62 -26.85 6.06 4.31
N ALA A 63 -26.45 6.76 5.38
CA ALA A 63 -25.11 7.33 5.64
C ALA A 63 -24.05 7.10 4.54
N ASN A 64 -23.90 8.08 3.64
CA ASN A 64 -22.90 8.08 2.56
C ASN A 64 -21.48 8.21 3.13
N THR A 65 -20.92 7.11 3.60
CA THR A 65 -19.54 7.02 4.07
C THR A 65 -18.76 6.02 3.24
N GLU A 66 -17.72 6.48 2.56
CA GLU A 66 -16.82 5.65 1.78
C GLU A 66 -15.55 5.34 2.58
N PRO A 67 -14.96 4.14 2.46
CA PRO A 67 -13.66 3.85 3.05
C PRO A 67 -12.60 4.77 2.45
N LEU A 68 -11.74 5.30 3.31
CA LEU A 68 -10.62 6.13 2.91
C LEU A 68 -9.48 5.21 2.44
N ARG A 69 -9.25 5.20 1.12
CA ARG A 69 -8.11 4.49 0.52
C ARG A 69 -6.81 5.24 0.80
N GLU A 70 -5.84 4.52 1.32
CA GLU A 70 -4.47 4.97 1.53
C GLU A 70 -3.52 4.27 0.58
N ILE A 71 -2.42 4.95 0.27
CA ILE A 71 -1.37 4.46 -0.61
C ILE A 71 -0.05 4.54 0.16
N ARG A 72 0.77 3.49 0.05
CA ARG A 72 2.12 3.43 0.60
C ARG A 72 3.09 2.89 -0.43
N ASP A 73 4.21 3.57 -0.55
CA ASP A 73 5.35 3.13 -1.35
C ASP A 73 6.35 2.42 -0.43
N LEU A 74 6.75 1.20 -0.80
CA LEU A 74 7.82 0.45 -0.17
C LEU A 74 8.96 0.31 -1.16
N TYR A 75 10.18 0.57 -0.69
CA TYR A 75 11.38 0.52 -1.50
C TYR A 75 12.20 -0.71 -1.10
N ILE A 76 12.39 -1.65 -2.01
CA ILE A 76 13.03 -2.94 -1.74
C ILE A 76 14.37 -3.02 -2.47
N PHE A 77 15.46 -3.27 -1.75
CA PHE A 77 16.78 -3.44 -2.37
C PHE A 77 16.82 -4.67 -3.26
N ASP A 78 17.21 -4.52 -4.53
CA ASP A 78 17.26 -5.62 -5.51
C ASP A 78 18.24 -6.74 -5.12
N SER A 79 19.31 -6.37 -4.41
CA SER A 79 20.37 -7.28 -3.99
C SER A 79 20.00 -8.14 -2.79
N THR A 80 19.18 -7.64 -1.87
CA THR A 80 18.91 -8.33 -0.59
C THR A 80 17.45 -8.68 -0.36
N GLY A 81 16.49 -7.98 -0.97
CA GLY A 81 15.07 -8.13 -0.59
C GLY A 81 14.67 -7.32 0.63
N ASP A 82 15.58 -6.57 1.24
CA ASP A 82 15.28 -5.78 2.42
C ASP A 82 14.59 -4.47 2.08
N LEU A 83 13.73 -4.01 3.00
CA LEU A 83 13.14 -2.68 2.96
C LEU A 83 14.24 -1.61 3.15
N LYS A 84 14.38 -0.72 2.18
CA LYS A 84 15.15 0.52 2.30
C LYS A 84 14.46 1.41 3.34
N ARG A 85 15.13 1.63 4.47
CA ARG A 85 14.69 2.60 5.47
C ARG A 85 14.85 4.00 4.89
N MET A 86 13.76 4.74 4.80
CA MET A 86 13.82 6.17 4.49
C MET A 86 14.03 6.91 5.81
N GLU A 87 15.17 7.60 5.94
CA GLU A 87 15.46 8.52 7.05
C GLU A 87 14.64 9.82 6.94
#